data_AF-A0A928ZDT9-F1
#
_entry.id   AF-A0A928ZDT9-F1
#
_cell.length_a   1.000
_cell.length_b   1.000
_cell.length_c   1.000
_cell.angle_alpha   90.00
_cell.angle_beta   90.00
_cell.angle_gamma   90.00
#
_symmetry.space_group_name_H-M   'P 1'
#
loop_
_entity.id
_entity.type
_entity.pdbx_description
1 polymer ?
#
loop_
_entity_poly.entity_id
_entity_poly.type
_entity_poly.pdbx_seq_one_letter_code
_entity_poly.pdbx_strand_id
1 'polypeptide(L)'
;MAKVTLQVRTRNNLLELLAKNESGAWVVGKNRVEQITHIQVVNFEGTQMIEGIFDRHSSFYTDEFGQDRLVIKFLDGRIVNCNVEFNGENPVRYV
;
A
#
# COMPACT_ATOMS: atom_id res chain seq x y z
N MET A 1 -15.83 4.71 12.88
CA MET A 1 -15.63 3.92 11.63
C MET A 1 -14.55 2.88 11.91
N ALA A 2 -14.70 1.66 11.39
CA ALA A 2 -13.66 0.63 11.54
C ALA A 2 -12.41 1.02 10.75
N LYS A 3 -11.23 0.85 11.35
CA LYS A 3 -9.95 1.07 10.68
C LYS A 3 -9.75 -0.02 9.63
N VAL A 4 -9.84 0.32 8.35
CA VAL A 4 -9.46 -0.57 7.25
C VAL A 4 -8.06 -0.20 6.78
N THR A 5 -7.16 -1.16 6.84
CA THR A 5 -5.77 -1.02 6.40
C THR A 5 -5.58 -1.76 5.10
N LEU A 6 -5.19 -1.04 4.05
CA LEU A 6 -4.71 -1.69 2.84
C LEU A 6 -3.27 -2.12 3.09
N GLN A 7 -2.96 -3.39 2.91
CA GLN A 7 -1.61 -3.90 3.02
C GLN A 7 -1.13 -4.40 1.66
N VAL A 8 0.02 -3.91 1.22
CA VAL A 8 0.66 -4.28 -0.04
C VAL A 8 2.05 -4.85 0.20
N ARG A 9 2.44 -5.86 -0.59
CA ARG A 9 3.80 -6.44 -0.59
C ARG A 9 4.56 -5.96 -1.82
N THR A 10 5.75 -5.43 -1.62
CA THR A 10 6.58 -4.89 -2.71
C THR A 10 7.99 -5.46 -2.69
N ARG A 11 8.63 -5.47 -3.87
CA ARG A 11 10.07 -5.70 -4.02
C ARG A 11 10.85 -4.39 -4.14
N ASN A 12 10.17 -3.25 -4.16
CA ASN A 12 10.84 -1.95 -4.18
C ASN A 12 11.43 -1.62 -2.81
N ASN A 13 12.43 -0.75 -2.81
CA ASN A 13 13.08 -0.31 -1.59
C ASN A 13 12.13 0.58 -0.77
N LEU A 14 11.91 0.22 0.51
CA LEU A 14 10.99 0.97 1.37
C LEU A 14 11.44 2.42 1.63
N LEU A 15 12.73 2.71 1.66
CA LEU A 15 13.22 4.08 1.85
C LEU A 15 12.90 4.97 0.65
N GLU A 16 13.00 4.43 -0.56
CA GLU A 16 12.65 5.16 -1.79
C GLU A 16 11.15 5.44 -1.86
N LEU A 17 10.33 4.44 -1.53
CA LEU A 17 8.87 4.59 -1.47
C LEU A 17 8.46 5.61 -0.41
N LEU A 18 9.10 5.57 0.76
CA LEU A 18 8.87 6.54 1.84
C LEU A 18 9.24 7.96 1.40
N ALA A 19 10.38 8.16 0.74
CA ALA A 19 10.82 9.47 0.25
C ALA A 19 9.84 10.08 -0.78
N LYS A 20 9.14 9.24 -1.55
CA LYS A 20 8.13 9.65 -2.54
C LYS A 20 6.70 9.71 -1.97
N ASN A 21 6.53 9.29 -0.72
CA ASN A 21 5.22 9.11 -0.07
C ASN A 21 4.24 8.28 -0.92
N GLU A 22 4.73 7.26 -1.62
CA GLU A 22 3.93 6.42 -2.51
C GLU A 22 4.36 4.95 -2.48
N SER A 23 3.42 4.02 -2.65
CA SER A 23 3.73 2.58 -2.61
C SER A 23 3.87 1.92 -3.98
N GLY A 24 3.62 2.66 -5.06
CA GLY A 24 3.47 2.13 -6.42
C GLY A 24 2.01 1.88 -6.82
N ALA A 25 1.81 1.22 -7.96
CA ALA A 25 0.49 1.00 -8.57
C ALA A 25 -0.04 -0.43 -8.35
N TRP A 26 -1.22 -0.54 -7.74
CA TRP A 26 -1.79 -1.81 -7.29
C TRP A 26 -3.21 -2.04 -7.78
N VAL A 27 -3.60 -3.30 -7.98
CA VAL A 27 -4.98 -3.63 -8.34
C VAL A 27 -5.86 -3.51 -7.09
N VAL A 28 -6.58 -2.40 -6.98
CA VAL A 28 -7.46 -2.06 -5.85
C VAL A 28 -8.83 -1.70 -6.40
N GLY A 29 -9.89 -2.38 -5.93
CA GLY A 29 -11.26 -2.11 -6.38
C GLY A 29 -11.75 -0.73 -5.95
N LYS A 30 -12.36 0.03 -6.87
CA LYS A 30 -12.84 1.41 -6.65
C LYS A 30 -13.77 1.52 -5.44
N ASN A 31 -14.65 0.55 -5.24
CA ASN A 31 -15.58 0.47 -4.10
C ASN A 31 -14.89 0.26 -2.73
N ARG A 32 -13.66 -0.25 -2.72
CA ARG A 32 -12.88 -0.47 -1.48
C ARG A 32 -12.11 0.79 -1.06
N VAL A 33 -11.71 1.63 -2.02
CA VAL A 33 -10.92 2.85 -1.76
C VAL A 33 -11.59 3.78 -0.76
N GLU A 34 -12.92 3.87 -0.81
CA GLU A 34 -13.71 4.71 0.11
C GLU A 34 -13.65 4.25 1.57
N GLN A 35 -13.27 3.00 1.81
CA GLN A 35 -13.22 2.41 3.14
C GLN A 35 -11.81 2.45 3.73
N ILE A 36 -10.77 2.56 2.89
CA ILE A 36 -9.37 2.56 3.32
C ILE A 36 -9.07 3.82 4.13
N THR A 37 -8.41 3.62 5.26
CA THR A 37 -7.95 4.69 6.15
C THR A 37 -6.44 4.70 6.32
N HIS A 38 -5.80 3.53 6.25
CA HIS A 38 -4.37 3.36 6.47
C HIS A 38 -3.77 2.46 5.40
N ILE A 39 -2.46 2.60 5.22
CA ILE A 39 -1.67 1.76 4.32
C ILE A 39 -0.54 1.09 5.10
N GLN A 40 -0.22 -0.13 4.70
CA GLN A 40 0.97 -0.85 5.11
C GLN A 40 1.69 -1.34 3.86
N VAL A 41 2.94 -0.92 3.65
CA VAL A 41 3.77 -1.36 2.51
C VAL A 41 4.86 -2.25 3.06
N VAL A 42 4.71 -3.55 2.88
CA VAL A 42 5.61 -4.57 3.43
C VAL A 42 6.68 -4.91 2.39
N ASN A 43 7.94 -5.02 2.83
CA ASN A 43 8.99 -5.57 1.97
C ASN A 43 8.70 -7.02 1.61
N PHE A 44 9.39 -7.54 0.61
CA PHE A 44 9.14 -8.88 0.12
C PHE A 44 9.39 -9.93 1.20
N GLU A 45 10.35 -9.71 2.08
CA GLU A 45 10.75 -10.62 3.15
C GLU A 45 9.76 -10.64 4.32
N GLY A 46 8.85 -9.67 4.43
CA GLY A 46 7.88 -9.60 5.53
C GLY A 46 8.44 -9.08 6.85
N THR A 47 9.68 -8.56 6.85
CA THR A 47 10.43 -8.16 8.04
C THR A 47 10.33 -6.67 8.37
N GLN A 48 10.00 -5.84 7.37
CA GLN A 48 9.85 -4.41 7.52
C GLN A 48 8.66 -3.91 6.73
N MET A 49 8.01 -2.86 7.22
CA MET A 49 6.93 -2.21 6.52
C MET A 49 6.92 -0.71 6.72
N ILE A 50 6.40 0.01 5.74
CA ILE A 50 5.93 1.39 5.93
C ILE A 50 4.53 1.32 6.51
N GLU A 51 4.26 2.03 7.60
CA GLU A 51 2.89 2.35 8.03
C GLU A 51 2.61 3.81 7.76
N GLY A 52 1.42 4.13 7.26
CA GLY A 52 0.99 5.50 7.03
C GLY A 52 -0.52 5.65 6.95
N ILE A 53 -0.97 6.90 6.92
CA ILE A 53 -2.36 7.26 6.67
C ILE A 53 -2.59 7.28 5.17
N PHE A 54 -3.65 6.63 4.69
CA PHE A 54 -3.95 6.61 3.26
C PHE A 54 -4.39 8.01 2.79
N ASP A 55 -3.66 8.58 1.83
CA ASP A 55 -4.02 9.86 1.23
C ASP A 55 -4.91 9.65 0.01
N ARG A 56 -6.22 9.67 0.24
CA ARG A 56 -7.20 9.51 -0.84
C ARG A 56 -7.15 10.65 -1.86
N HIS A 57 -6.85 11.88 -1.43
CA HIS A 57 -6.92 13.05 -2.31
C HIS A 57 -5.77 13.05 -3.33
N SER A 58 -4.60 12.59 -2.90
CA SER A 58 -3.41 12.51 -3.75
C SER A 58 -3.27 11.17 -4.48
N SER A 59 -3.98 10.12 -4.06
CA SER A 59 -3.98 8.82 -4.74
C SER A 59 -4.80 8.86 -6.02
N PHE A 60 -4.34 8.17 -7.06
CA PHE A 60 -5.00 8.19 -8.37
C PHE A 60 -4.89 6.85 -9.08
N TYR A 61 -5.85 6.58 -9.97
CA TYR A 61 -5.81 5.42 -10.84
C TYR A 61 -4.97 5.72 -12.08
N THR A 62 -4.16 4.75 -12.50
CA THR A 62 -3.39 4.73 -13.73
C THR A 62 -3.69 3.47 -14.52
N ASP A 63 -3.64 3.56 -15.85
CA ASP A 63 -3.92 2.47 -16.80
C ASP A 63 -2.66 1.99 -17.56
N GLU A 64 -1.46 2.37 -17.09
CA GLU A 64 -0.15 2.08 -17.71
C GLU A 64 0.09 0.61 -18.09
N PHE A 65 -0.66 -0.33 -17.51
CA PHE A 65 -0.53 -1.77 -17.74
C PHE A 65 -1.77 -2.42 -18.38
N GLY A 66 -2.65 -1.63 -19.01
CA GLY A 66 -3.91 -2.12 -19.60
C GLY A 66 -4.97 -2.55 -18.57
N GLN A 67 -4.74 -2.25 -17.29
CA GLN A 67 -5.67 -2.48 -16.19
C GLN A 67 -5.59 -1.31 -15.21
N ASP A 68 -6.74 -0.84 -14.73
CA ASP A 68 -6.83 0.18 -13.68
C ASP A 68 -6.06 -0.26 -12.43
N ARG A 69 -5.00 0.47 -12.10
CA ARG A 69 -4.22 0.30 -10.88
C ARG A 69 -4.20 1.59 -10.09
N LEU A 70 -4.37 1.49 -8.78
CA LEU A 70 -4.30 2.63 -7.88
C LEU A 70 -2.84 2.88 -7.49
N VAL A 71 -2.32 4.05 -7.84
CA VAL A 71 -1.13 4.60 -7.20
C VAL A 71 -1.53 5.10 -5.83
N ILE A 72 -0.96 4.48 -4.79
CA ILE A 72 -1.31 4.77 -3.40
C ILE A 72 -0.33 5.77 -2.83
N LYS A 73 -0.84 6.96 -2.50
CA LYS A 73 -0.15 7.99 -1.72
C LYS A 73 -0.48 7.86 -0.24
N PHE A 74 0.43 8.30 0.61
CA PHE A 74 0.23 8.26 2.05
C PHE A 74 0.87 9.42 2.79
N LEU A 75 0.33 9.73 3.97
CA LEU A 75 0.82 10.73 4.90
C LEU A 75 1.40 10.06 6.14
N ASP A 76 2.28 10.77 6.84
CA ASP A 76 2.89 10.34 8.09
C ASP A 76 3.52 8.93 8.02
N GLY A 77 4.11 8.63 6.86
CA GLY A 77 4.77 7.37 6.61
C GLY A 77 5.96 7.15 7.54
N ARG A 78 6.12 5.94 8.07
CA ARG A 78 7.31 5.54 8.81
C ARG A 78 7.63 4.06 8.59
N ILE A 79 8.91 3.72 8.59
CA ILE A 79 9.35 2.32 8.53
C ILE A 79 9.38 1.74 9.94
N VAL A 80 8.77 0.58 10.11
CA VAL A 80 8.77 -0.21 11.33
C VAL A 80 9.15 -1.66 11.03
N ASN A 81 9.69 -2.35 12.02
CA ASN A 81 9.91 -3.78 11.94
C ASN A 81 8.56 -4.50 12.05
N CYS A 82 8.38 -5.57 11.30
CA CYS A 82 7.19 -6.41 11.33
C CYS A 82 7.55 -7.89 11.17
N ASN A 83 6.57 -8.75 11.38
CA ASN A 83 6.66 -10.16 11.04
C ASN A 83 5.39 -10.56 10.31
N VAL A 84 5.36 -10.30 9.01
CA VAL A 84 4.18 -10.48 8.17
C VAL A 84 4.43 -11.63 7.20
N GLU A 85 3.62 -12.69 7.34
CA GLU A 85 3.60 -13.78 6.38
C GLU A 85 2.61 -13.49 5.24
N PHE A 86 3.10 -13.61 4.00
CA PHE A 86 2.29 -13.58 2.80
C PHE A 86 2.13 -15.01 2.26
N ASN A 87 1.01 -15.63 2.62
CA ASN A 87 0.61 -16.94 2.12
C ASN A 87 -0.08 -16.80 0.75
N GLY A 88 0.71 -16.54 -0.31
CA GLY A 88 0.22 -16.53 -1.68
C GLY A 88 0.91 -15.51 -2.59
N GLU A 89 0.49 -15.51 -3.86
CA GLU A 89 1.00 -14.60 -4.89
C GLU A 89 0.34 -13.22 -4.87
N ASN A 90 -0.82 -13.06 -4.21
CA ASN A 90 -1.53 -11.78 -4.21
C ASN A 90 -0.79 -10.76 -3.34
N PRO A 91 -0.24 -9.68 -3.92
CA PRO A 91 0.50 -8.70 -3.16
C PRO A 91 -0.41 -7.74 -2.39
N VAL A 92 -1.74 -7.78 -2.56
CA VAL A 92 -2.68 -6.82 -1.97
C VAL A 92 -3.68 -7.52 -1.04
N ARG A 93 -3.83 -7.04 0.20
CA ARG A 93 -4.86 -7.52 1.15
C ARG A 93 -5.42 -6.39 2.02
N TYR A 94 -6.62 -6.60 2.56
CA TYR A 94 -7.27 -5.67 3.49
C TYR A 94 -7.24 -6.29 4.88
N VAL A 95 -6.76 -5.53 5.86
CA VAL A 95 -6.57 -5.93 7.27
C VAL A 95 -7.37 -5.03 8.18
#